data_AF-A0A5J4VLR0-F1
#
_entry.id   AF-A0A5J4VLR0-F1
#
_cell.length_a   1.000
_cell.length_b   1.000
_cell.length_c   1.000
_cell.angle_alpha   90.00
_cell.angle_beta   90.00
_cell.angle_gamma   90.00
#
_symmetry.space_group_name_H-M   'P 1'
#
loop_
_entity.id
_entity.type
_entity.pdbx_description
1 polymer ?
#
loop_
_entity_poly.entity_id
_entity_poly.type
_entity_poly.pdbx_seq_one_letter_code
_entity_poly.pdbx_strand_id
1 'polypeptide(L)' 'MVQRLTLRRRNPYHTARNRVVPIKTPGGRLVYHYLKKRSKGVICGDCRGEIHGIPHLVRKDMSR' A
#
# COMPACT_ATOMS: atom_id res chain seq x y z
N MET A 1 23.03 3.94 -18.19
CA MET A 1 21.62 3.54 -18.36
C MET A 1 21.13 2.93 -17.05
N VAL A 2 19.96 3.32 -16.51
CA VAL A 2 19.41 2.81 -15.24
C VAL A 2 18.69 1.47 -15.45
N GLN A 3 18.68 0.61 -14.42
CA GLN A 3 17.97 -0.68 -14.47
C GLN A 3 16.45 -0.46 -14.63
N ARG A 4 15.88 -0.95 -15.74
CA ARG A 4 14.42 -1.04 -15.93
C ARG A 4 13.86 -2.20 -15.13
N LEU A 5 12.59 -2.10 -14.73
CA LEU A 5 11.94 -3.03 -13.82
C LEU A 5 10.68 -3.63 -14.43
N THR A 6 10.41 -4.89 -14.09
CA THR A 6 9.21 -5.63 -14.48
C THR A 6 8.30 -5.87 -13.29
N LEU A 7 6.98 -5.84 -13.53
CA LEU A 7 5.99 -6.20 -12.51
C LEU A 7 6.08 -7.70 -12.21
N ARG A 8 5.91 -8.08 -10.95
CA ARG A 8 5.96 -9.50 -10.49
C ARG A 8 4.59 -10.16 -10.42
N ARG A 9 3.50 -9.39 -10.38
CA ARG A 9 2.12 -9.86 -10.40
C ARG A 9 1.61 -9.92 -11.84
N ARG A 10 0.64 -10.82 -12.09
CA ARG A 10 -0.02 -10.97 -13.40
C ARG A 10 -0.78 -9.73 -13.84
N ASN A 11 -1.27 -8.89 -12.92
CA ASN A 11 -2.01 -7.67 -13.27
C ASN A 11 -1.06 -6.62 -13.91
N PRO A 12 -1.24 -6.28 -15.20
CA PRO A 12 -0.38 -5.31 -15.88
C PRO A 12 -0.82 -3.86 -15.63
N TYR A 13 -2.04 -3.63 -15.17
CA TYR A 13 -2.64 -2.30 -15.11
C TYR A 13 -2.24 -1.51 -13.85
N HIS A 14 -2.15 -0.19 -14.00
CA HIS A 14 -1.88 0.75 -12.91
C HIS A 14 -3.15 1.05 -12.09
N THR A 15 -3.63 0.05 -11.34
CA THR A 15 -4.77 0.20 -10.43
C THR A 15 -4.31 0.52 -9.00
N ALA A 16 -5.22 1.02 -8.16
CA ALA A 16 -4.91 1.34 -6.76
C ALA A 16 -4.38 0.15 -5.94
N ARG A 17 -4.68 -1.10 -6.34
CA ARG A 17 -4.15 -2.33 -5.71
C ARG A 17 -2.74 -2.69 -6.20
N ASN A 18 -2.34 -2.17 -7.36
CA ASN A 18 -1.12 -2.54 -8.08
C ASN A 18 -0.06 -1.43 -8.10
N ARG A 19 -0.16 -0.45 -7.19
CA ARG A 19 0.87 0.59 -7.05
C ARG A 19 2.17 -0.04 -6.57
N VAL A 20 3.28 0.37 -7.16
CA VAL A 20 4.62 -0.17 -6.91
C VAL A 20 5.61 0.93 -6.58
N VAL A 21 6.63 0.59 -5.78
CA VAL A 21 7.77 1.46 -5.47
C VAL A 21 9.05 0.69 -5.76
N PRO A 22 10.03 1.29 -6.47
CA PRO A 22 11.34 0.68 -6.64
C PRO A 22 12.14 0.78 -5.34
N ILE A 23 12.65 -0.33 -4.85
CA ILE A 23 13.49 -0.40 -3.65
C ILE A 23 14.84 -1.01 -4.01
N LYS A 24 15.91 -0.47 -3.42
CA LYS A 24 17.26 -1.07 -3.45
C LYS A 24 17.29 -2.23 -2.47
N THR A 25 17.41 -3.43 -3.00
CA THR A 25 17.56 -4.64 -2.19
C THR A 25 18.99 -4.75 -1.64
N PRO A 26 19.23 -5.47 -0.53
CA PRO A 26 20.58 -5.69 0.00
C PRO A 26 21.57 -6.28 -1.02
N GLY A 27 21.09 -7.08 -1.97
CA GLY A 27 21.89 -7.60 -3.09
C GLY A 27 22.21 -6.59 -4.21
N GLY A 28 22.00 -5.30 -3.98
CA GLY A 28 22.35 -4.24 -4.94
C GLY A 28 21.43 -4.13 -6.17
N ARG A 29 20.29 -4.84 -6.18
CA ARG A 29 19.34 -4.83 -7.31
C ARG A 29 18.15 -3.92 -7.00
N LEU A 30 17.66 -3.20 -8.01
CA LEU A 30 16.37 -2.51 -7.92
C LEU A 30 15.24 -3.51 -8.14
N VAL A 31 14.23 -3.49 -7.27
CA VAL A 31 13.07 -4.38 -7.35
C VAL A 31 11.79 -3.61 -7.00
N TYR A 32 10.68 -3.91 -7.68
CA TYR A 32 9.37 -3.38 -7.29
C TYR A 32 8.81 -4.08 -6.06
N HIS A 33 8.46 -3.29 -5.04
CA HIS A 33 7.59 -3.69 -3.94
C HIS A 33 6.18 -3.14 -4.15
N TYR A 34 5.17 -3.95 -3.82
CA TYR A 34 3.78 -3.57 -3.95
C TYR A 34 3.29 -2.83 -2.71
N LEU A 35 2.69 -1.67 -2.92
CA LEU A 35 2.04 -0.92 -1.86
C LEU A 35 0.66 -1.51 -1.54
N LYS A 36 0.34 -1.57 -0.24
CA LYS A 36 -1.04 -1.80 0.21
C LYS A 36 -1.87 -0.52 0.02
N LYS A 37 -3.19 -0.67 -0.08
CA LYS A 37 -4.11 0.47 -0.13
C LYS A 37 -4.10 1.21 1.22
N ARG A 38 -4.15 2.54 1.18
CA ARG A 38 -4.39 3.36 2.37
C ARG A 38 -5.86 3.23 2.79
N SER A 39 -6.12 3.09 4.09
CA SER A 39 -7.49 3.16 4.63
C SER A 39 -7.74 4.55 5.21
N LYS A 40 -9.01 4.94 5.28
CA LYS A 40 -9.42 6.21 5.91
C LYS A 40 -9.46 6.13 7.43
N GLY A 41 -9.39 4.93 8.02
CA GLY A 41 -9.59 4.70 9.45
C GLY A 41 -11.04 4.80 9.88
N VAL A 42 -11.26 4.83 11.20
CA VAL A 42 -12.60 4.86 11.81
C VAL A 42 -13.06 6.31 11.97
N ILE A 43 -14.31 6.55 11.59
CA ILE A 43 -14.95 7.85 11.60
C ILE A 43 -16.15 7.77 12.54
N CYS A 44 -16.42 8.85 13.29
CA CYS A 44 -17.62 8.98 14.12
C CYS A 44 -18.88 8.97 13.24
N GLY A 45 -19.89 8.18 13.62
CA GLY A 45 -21.13 8.03 12.86
C GLY A 45 -21.95 9.32 12.74
N ASP A 46 -21.99 10.12 13.80
CA ASP A 46 -22.83 11.32 13.88
C ASP A 46 -22.07 12.55 13.38
N CYS A 47 -20.89 12.81 13.96
CA CYS A 47 -20.12 14.04 13.71
C CYS A 47 -19.22 13.95 12.47
N ARG A 48 -19.02 12.75 11.89
CA ARG A 48 -18.10 12.49 10.76
C ARG A 48 -16.63 12.88 10.99
N GLY A 49 -16.26 13.17 12.24
CA GLY A 49 -14.87 13.41 12.65
C GLY A 49 -14.05 12.13 12.74
N GLU A 50 -12.73 12.26 12.60
CA GLU A 50 -11.80 11.15 12.81
C GLU A 50 -11.73 10.79 14.29
N ILE A 51 -11.74 9.49 14.61
CA ILE A 51 -11.59 9.03 16.00
C ILE A 51 -10.11 8.85 16.30
N HIS A 52 -9.57 9.70 17.17
CA HIS A 52 -8.19 9.62 17.62
C HIS A 52 -7.95 8.38 18.50
N GLY A 53 -6.71 7.89 18.50
CA GLY A 53 -6.30 6.70 19.27
C GLY A 53 -6.53 5.36 18.57
N ILE A 54 -7.24 5.33 17.44
CA ILE A 54 -7.43 4.12 16.63
C ILE A 54 -6.52 4.18 15.39
N PRO A 55 -5.69 3.16 15.12
CA PRO A 55 -4.84 3.16 13.94
C PRO A 55 -5.64 3.03 12.64
N HIS A 56 -5.22 3.74 11.60
CA HIS A 56 -5.82 3.64 10.26
C HIS A 56 -5.35 2.36 9.56
N LEU A 57 -5.98 1.24 9.90
CA LEU A 57 -5.73 -0.07 9.29
C LEU A 57 -6.81 -0.43 8.28
N VAL A 58 -6.52 -1.38 7.39
CA VAL A 58 -7.56 -1.98 6.55
C VAL A 58 -8.41 -2.92 7.39
N ARG A 59 -9.70 -3.08 7.04
CA ARG A 59 -10.66 -3.89 7.83
C ARG A 59 -10.16 -5.30 8.20
N LYS A 60 -9.40 -5.94 7.30
CA LYS A 60 -8.79 -7.27 7.53
C LYS A 60 -7.66 -7.26 8.55
N ASP A 61 -6.89 -6.18 8.62
CA ASP A 61 -5.75 -6.07 9.54
C ASP A 61 -6.20 -5.57 10.93
N MET A 62 -7.43 -5.07 11.09
CA MET A 62 -8.02 -4.67 12.38
C MET A 62 -8.55 -5.84 13.21
N SER A 63 -8.92 -6.94 12.56
CA SER A 63 -9.42 -8.16 13.22
C SER A 63 -8.30 -9.18 13.53
N ARG A 64 -7.04 -8.81 13.32
CA ARG A 64 -5.87 -9.66 13.55
C ARG A 64 -5.22 -9.27 14.86
#